data_AF-A0A0F7V2J3-F1
#
_entry.id   AF-A0A0F7V2J3-F1
#
_cell.length_a   1.000
_cell.length_b   1.000
_cell.length_c   1.000
_cell.angle_alpha   90.00
_cell.angle_beta   90.00
_cell.angle_gamma   90.00
#
_symmetry.space_group_name_H-M   'P 1'
#
loop_
_entity.id
_entity.type
_entity.pdbx_description
1 polymer ?
#
loop_
_entity_poly.entity_id
_entity_poly.type
_entity_poly.pdbx_seq_one_letter_code
_entity_poly.pdbx_strand_id
1 'polypeptide(L)'
;MARHQAATGGSQLPAVTTVKHADLSSEVVVECVLLPTNSRRRHRYPLETTLSQLASETEKALARPAKVISISRFPDRNDSHREPLPFTTDLRSLGAETGGFLTLETDKMTANTFGARERISEETDEEHGHSEGGACQLTPGLPGEVNPAVSIAIERWRAFSSESLLGFVPCDPGTNCETGTQTVNEASHLAKKTKFHTETQTRVWHSEGLQLNREGAVQMEKPGLSIDQKHDKTLYPKPYFTADALDALKVEKAVIMQAHIRGFLARRKAAKLRRAKQEAIDREEEERASAQNEHEMRQKRLRDRCLHPKTYSDFAVLRRELEAWRVQETARIKHMFDSDVHRRQAFKELLHRETELLQHIEELKLQATKESRQEKKLHFLETLARPFAWACPSTGDVITVFTPETMRAEDLRNLFLDLENLQVDTATRLDVLQRVQVAVAANAAQDLDQKRTVGTGNLNKEILELCRREIAFLRRGTTQTAKLSGLRQRLSHAFWYLLQSPAFNPQASRYLKLPACQQTKGICF
;
A
#
# COMPACT_ATOMS: atom_id res chain seq x y z
N MET A 1 45.91 -55.84 -24.36
CA MET A 1 44.83 -56.55 -23.64
C MET A 1 44.59 -55.88 -22.30
N ALA A 2 43.54 -55.09 -22.18
CA ALA A 2 42.88 -54.74 -20.92
C ALA A 2 41.60 -53.98 -21.28
N ARG A 3 40.46 -54.62 -21.03
CA ARG A 3 39.11 -54.05 -21.19
C ARG A 3 38.78 -53.27 -19.91
N HIS A 4 38.28 -52.05 -20.02
CA HIS A 4 37.46 -51.45 -18.99
C HIS A 4 36.17 -50.88 -19.60
N GLN A 5 35.10 -51.09 -18.84
CA GLN A 5 33.70 -51.13 -19.21
C GLN A 5 33.10 -49.71 -19.29
N ALA A 6 32.27 -49.48 -20.31
CA ALA A 6 31.40 -48.32 -20.40
C ALA A 6 30.08 -48.58 -19.65
N ALA A 7 29.77 -47.73 -18.69
CA ALA A 7 28.52 -47.72 -17.95
C ALA A 7 27.35 -47.32 -18.87
N THR A 8 26.32 -48.16 -18.91
CA THR A 8 25.08 -47.96 -19.65
C THR A 8 24.11 -47.17 -18.77
N GLY A 9 23.99 -45.86 -19.02
CA GLY A 9 22.98 -45.01 -18.38
C GLY A 9 21.79 -44.79 -19.31
N GLY A 10 20.76 -45.64 -19.19
CA GLY A 10 19.48 -45.44 -19.85
C GLY A 10 18.70 -44.31 -19.17
N SER A 11 18.51 -43.19 -19.85
CA SER A 11 17.63 -42.11 -19.42
C SER A 11 16.18 -42.53 -19.60
N GLN A 12 15.46 -42.70 -18.50
CA GLN A 12 14.03 -42.95 -18.46
C GLN A 12 13.28 -41.69 -18.93
N LEU A 13 12.42 -41.86 -19.94
CA LEU A 13 11.45 -40.85 -20.36
C LEU A 13 10.46 -40.58 -19.20
N PRO A 14 10.04 -39.32 -18.97
CA PRO A 14 9.05 -39.02 -17.94
C PRO A 14 7.70 -39.66 -18.28
N ALA A 15 7.15 -40.37 -17.30
CA ALA A 15 5.82 -40.97 -17.36
C ALA A 15 4.77 -39.93 -17.76
N VAL A 16 3.99 -40.27 -18.79
CA VAL A 16 2.76 -39.59 -19.16
C VAL A 16 1.82 -39.67 -17.96
N THR A 17 1.57 -38.53 -17.30
CA THR A 17 0.53 -38.39 -16.29
C THR A 17 -0.81 -38.60 -16.96
N THR A 18 -1.37 -39.79 -16.77
CA THR A 18 -2.75 -40.10 -17.11
C THR A 18 -3.66 -39.19 -16.28
N VAL A 19 -4.37 -38.30 -16.96
CA VAL A 19 -5.48 -37.55 -16.37
C VAL A 19 -6.53 -38.58 -15.97
N LYS A 20 -6.66 -38.86 -14.67
CA LYS A 20 -7.78 -39.62 -14.13
C LYS A 20 -9.05 -38.80 -14.42
N HIS A 21 -9.91 -39.31 -15.29
CA HIS A 21 -11.29 -38.86 -15.35
C HIS A 21 -11.92 -39.18 -13.99
N ALA A 22 -12.16 -38.16 -13.17
CA ALA A 22 -12.89 -38.29 -11.92
C ALA A 22 -14.37 -38.56 -12.23
N ASP A 23 -14.96 -39.52 -11.54
CA ASP A 23 -16.36 -39.89 -11.67
C ASP A 23 -17.26 -38.67 -11.41
N LEU A 24 -18.08 -38.31 -12.40
CA LEU A 24 -18.99 -37.15 -12.40
C LEU A 24 -20.15 -37.27 -11.38
N SER A 25 -20.13 -38.27 -10.50
CA SER A 25 -21.20 -38.56 -9.53
C SER A 25 -20.94 -38.02 -8.12
N SER A 26 -19.83 -37.31 -7.88
CA SER A 26 -19.43 -36.83 -6.54
C SER A 26 -19.03 -35.35 -6.50
N GLU A 27 -19.72 -34.49 -7.24
CA GLU A 27 -19.51 -33.03 -7.24
C GLU A 27 -20.52 -32.28 -6.36
N VAL A 28 -20.09 -31.16 -5.78
CA VAL A 28 -20.89 -30.22 -4.97
C VAL A 28 -20.77 -28.83 -5.57
N VAL A 29 -21.86 -28.06 -5.60
CA VAL A 29 -21.85 -26.65 -5.99
C VAL A 29 -21.55 -25.78 -4.77
N VAL A 30 -20.42 -25.08 -4.77
CA VAL A 30 -20.03 -24.15 -3.70
C VAL A 30 -20.18 -22.71 -4.19
N GLU A 31 -20.91 -21.89 -3.44
CA GLU A 31 -21.04 -20.44 -3.63
C GLU A 31 -20.19 -19.69 -2.60
N CYS A 32 -19.11 -19.05 -3.04
CA CYS A 32 -18.28 -18.18 -2.20
C CYS A 32 -18.76 -16.72 -2.31
N VAL A 33 -19.14 -16.12 -1.18
CA VAL A 33 -19.49 -14.69 -1.06
C VAL A 33 -18.25 -13.93 -0.58
N LEU A 34 -17.77 -12.98 -1.37
CA LEU A 34 -16.58 -12.18 -1.02
C LEU A 34 -16.99 -10.89 -0.29
N LEU A 35 -16.50 -10.68 0.93
CA LEU A 35 -16.68 -9.41 1.65
C LEU A 35 -15.49 -8.46 1.45
N PRO A 36 -15.71 -7.13 1.48
CA PRO A 36 -16.97 -6.42 1.70
C PRO A 36 -17.82 -6.24 0.43
N THR A 37 -17.37 -6.73 -0.73
CA THR A 37 -17.99 -6.43 -2.03
C THR A 37 -19.29 -7.19 -2.31
N ASN A 38 -19.65 -8.17 -1.46
CA ASN A 38 -20.80 -9.07 -1.62
C ASN A 38 -20.87 -9.77 -2.99
N SER A 39 -19.73 -9.90 -3.68
CA SER A 39 -19.68 -10.58 -4.98
C SER A 39 -19.70 -12.09 -4.78
N ARG A 40 -20.62 -12.78 -5.45
CA ARG A 40 -20.81 -14.23 -5.34
C ARG A 40 -20.11 -14.95 -6.48
N ARG A 41 -19.45 -16.07 -6.18
CA ARG A 41 -18.78 -16.94 -7.16
C ARG A 41 -19.21 -18.37 -6.95
N ARG A 42 -19.68 -19.02 -8.01
CA ARG A 42 -20.16 -20.42 -7.97
C ARG A 42 -19.22 -21.31 -8.75
N HIS A 43 -18.70 -22.34 -8.11
CA HIS A 43 -17.85 -23.35 -8.73
C HIS A 43 -18.24 -24.75 -8.25
N ARG A 44 -17.98 -25.75 -9.10
CA ARG A 44 -18.22 -27.16 -8.79
C ARG A 44 -16.91 -27.77 -8.31
N TYR A 45 -16.97 -28.46 -7.18
CA TYR A 45 -15.81 -29.11 -6.57
C TYR A 45 -16.13 -30.55 -6.22
N PRO A 46 -15.14 -31.47 -6.31
CA PRO A 46 -15.30 -32.80 -5.73
C PRO A 46 -15.36 -32.71 -4.20
N LEU A 47 -16.08 -33.64 -3.57
CA LEU A 47 -16.31 -33.69 -2.11
C LEU A 47 -15.04 -33.72 -1.25
N GLU A 48 -13.93 -34.17 -1.83
CA GLU A 48 -12.61 -34.31 -1.16
C GLU A 48 -11.78 -33.02 -1.21
N THR A 49 -12.32 -31.92 -1.74
CA THR A 49 -11.58 -30.65 -1.76
C THR A 49 -11.48 -30.04 -0.37
N THR A 50 -10.25 -29.69 0.01
CA THR A 50 -9.95 -28.98 1.26
C THR A 50 -10.23 -27.49 1.12
N LEU A 51 -10.58 -26.82 2.22
CA LEU A 51 -10.72 -25.35 2.26
C LEU A 51 -9.43 -24.61 1.86
N SER A 52 -8.25 -25.21 2.07
CA SER A 52 -6.97 -24.64 1.63
C SER A 52 -6.87 -24.49 0.10
N GLN A 53 -7.42 -25.46 -0.65
CA GLN A 53 -7.42 -25.41 -2.11
C GLN A 53 -8.37 -24.33 -2.61
N LEU A 54 -9.55 -24.21 -1.99
CA LEU A 54 -10.54 -23.14 -2.26
C LEU A 54 -9.98 -21.75 -1.97
N ALA A 55 -9.25 -21.59 -0.85
CA ALA A 55 -8.55 -20.34 -0.54
C ALA A 55 -7.53 -19.99 -1.63
N SER A 56 -6.70 -20.96 -2.05
CA SER A 56 -5.68 -20.71 -3.09
C SER A 56 -6.27 -20.36 -4.46
N GLU A 57 -7.43 -20.94 -4.82
CA GLU A 57 -8.11 -20.64 -6.09
C GLU A 57 -8.77 -19.27 -6.05
N THR A 58 -9.42 -18.94 -4.94
CA THR A 58 -10.02 -17.62 -4.75
C THR A 58 -8.95 -16.51 -4.73
N GLU A 59 -7.79 -16.74 -4.11
CA GLU A 59 -6.63 -15.83 -4.16
C GLU A 59 -6.16 -15.57 -5.60
N LYS A 60 -5.96 -16.64 -6.39
CA LYS A 60 -5.52 -16.52 -7.79
C LYS A 60 -6.53 -15.81 -8.67
N ALA A 61 -7.81 -15.95 -8.36
CA ALA A 61 -8.90 -15.36 -9.13
C ALA A 61 -9.26 -13.92 -8.71
N LEU A 62 -8.56 -13.33 -7.72
CA LEU A 62 -8.67 -11.92 -7.36
C LEU A 62 -7.64 -11.10 -8.17
N ALA A 63 -8.08 -9.97 -8.73
CA ALA A 63 -7.19 -9.07 -9.49
C ALA A 63 -6.03 -8.49 -8.65
N ARG A 64 -6.14 -8.53 -7.31
CA ARG A 64 -5.06 -8.25 -6.35
C ARG A 64 -4.98 -9.43 -5.36
N PRO A 65 -3.86 -10.16 -5.27
CA PRO A 65 -3.73 -11.29 -4.35
C PRO A 65 -3.79 -10.78 -2.90
N ALA A 66 -4.69 -11.34 -2.09
CA ALA A 66 -4.72 -11.13 -0.65
C ALA A 66 -3.84 -12.20 0.01
N LYS A 67 -3.03 -11.82 1.01
CA LYS A 67 -2.05 -12.73 1.63
C LYS A 67 -2.65 -13.65 2.69
N VAL A 68 -3.88 -13.37 3.15
CA VAL A 68 -4.65 -14.17 4.12
C VAL A 68 -6.14 -13.99 3.82
N ILE A 69 -6.80 -15.06 3.35
CA ILE A 69 -8.27 -15.14 3.19
C ILE A 69 -8.82 -15.99 4.33
N SER A 70 -9.80 -15.52 5.08
CA SER A 70 -10.55 -16.36 6.04
C SER A 70 -11.85 -16.86 5.42
N ILE A 71 -12.16 -18.15 5.59
CA ILE A 71 -13.39 -18.78 5.12
C ILE A 71 -14.27 -19.08 6.34
N SER A 72 -15.54 -18.70 6.30
CA SER A 72 -16.53 -19.00 7.33
C SER A 72 -17.83 -19.51 6.70
N ARG A 73 -18.69 -20.17 7.50
CA ARG A 73 -20.03 -20.56 7.03
C ARG A 73 -20.88 -19.32 6.83
N PHE A 74 -21.71 -19.33 5.79
CA PHE A 74 -22.71 -18.28 5.63
C PHE A 74 -23.70 -18.35 6.79
N PRO A 75 -23.96 -17.24 7.51
CA PRO A 75 -24.82 -17.26 8.68
C PRO A 75 -26.26 -17.57 8.28
N ASP A 76 -26.83 -18.62 8.88
CA ASP A 76 -28.28 -18.81 8.85
C ASP A 76 -28.95 -17.71 9.70
N ARG A 77 -30.22 -17.43 9.43
CA ARG A 77 -30.99 -16.26 9.93
C ARG A 77 -30.98 -16.07 11.47
N ASN A 78 -30.44 -17.02 12.24
CA ASN A 78 -30.37 -17.03 13.70
C ASN A 78 -28.94 -17.15 14.29
N ASP A 79 -27.87 -17.29 13.49
CA ASP A 79 -26.49 -17.41 14.01
C ASP A 79 -25.69 -16.11 13.88
N SER A 80 -25.32 -15.52 15.01
CA SER A 80 -24.54 -14.28 15.10
C SER A 80 -23.03 -14.49 15.21
N HIS A 81 -22.55 -15.73 15.12
CA HIS A 81 -21.13 -16.07 15.33
C HIS A 81 -20.42 -16.39 14.01
N ARG A 82 -19.56 -15.46 13.56
CA ARG A 82 -18.65 -15.66 12.43
C ARG A 82 -17.32 -16.21 12.92
N GLU A 83 -17.23 -17.53 13.06
CA GLU A 83 -15.95 -18.18 13.37
C GLU A 83 -15.25 -18.65 12.07
N PRO A 84 -13.97 -18.33 11.88
CA PRO A 84 -13.21 -18.79 10.74
C PRO A 84 -12.97 -20.32 10.83
N LEU A 85 -13.25 -21.02 9.73
CA LEU A 85 -13.06 -22.46 9.62
C LEU A 85 -11.58 -22.81 9.42
N PRO A 86 -11.08 -23.91 10.02
CA PRO A 86 -9.70 -24.35 9.80
C PRO A 86 -9.51 -24.86 8.36
N PHE A 87 -8.40 -24.47 7.72
CA PHE A 87 -8.11 -24.81 6.31
C PHE A 87 -7.90 -26.30 6.02
N THR A 88 -7.76 -27.12 7.05
CA THR A 88 -7.64 -28.59 6.97
C THR A 88 -8.98 -29.29 6.83
N THR A 89 -10.09 -28.55 6.84
CA THR A 89 -11.44 -29.10 6.74
C THR A 89 -11.79 -29.39 5.28
N ASP A 90 -12.38 -30.55 5.02
CA ASP A 90 -12.88 -30.96 3.70
C ASP A 90 -14.35 -30.55 3.54
N LEU A 91 -14.81 -30.41 2.29
CA LEU A 91 -16.22 -30.11 2.03
C LEU A 91 -17.17 -31.19 2.60
N ARG A 92 -16.74 -32.47 2.61
CA ARG A 92 -17.52 -33.56 3.24
C ARG A 92 -17.75 -33.34 4.74
N SER A 93 -16.74 -32.90 5.49
CA SER A 93 -16.89 -32.66 6.93
C SER A 93 -17.67 -31.38 7.25
N LEU A 94 -17.86 -30.51 6.27
CA LEU A 94 -18.74 -29.34 6.37
C LEU A 94 -20.22 -29.65 6.10
N GLY A 95 -20.58 -30.91 5.82
CA GLY A 95 -21.95 -31.34 5.57
C GLY A 95 -22.36 -31.23 4.09
N ALA A 96 -21.41 -31.18 3.17
CA ALA A 96 -21.72 -31.17 1.75
C ALA A 96 -22.15 -32.57 1.26
N GLU A 97 -23.34 -32.65 0.67
CA GLU A 97 -23.87 -33.87 0.04
C GLU A 97 -23.59 -33.89 -1.47
N THR A 98 -23.53 -35.08 -2.07
CA THR A 98 -23.37 -35.24 -3.53
C THR A 98 -24.53 -34.55 -4.26
N GLY A 99 -24.23 -33.59 -5.14
CA GLY A 99 -25.24 -32.78 -5.84
C GLY A 99 -25.85 -31.65 -4.98
N GLY A 100 -25.37 -31.46 -3.75
CA GLY A 100 -25.80 -30.40 -2.84
C GLY A 100 -25.24 -29.02 -3.18
N PHE A 101 -25.76 -28.02 -2.47
CA PHE A 101 -25.36 -26.61 -2.57
C PHE A 101 -24.84 -26.11 -1.22
N LEU A 102 -23.66 -25.50 -1.22
CA LEU A 102 -23.03 -24.96 0.00
C LEU A 102 -22.64 -23.49 -0.22
N THR A 103 -23.01 -22.61 0.72
CA THR A 103 -22.61 -21.20 0.68
C THR A 103 -21.56 -20.92 1.76
N LEU A 104 -20.44 -20.31 1.36
CA LEU A 104 -19.33 -19.94 2.23
C LEU A 104 -19.05 -18.43 2.12
N GLU A 105 -18.79 -17.77 3.25
CA GLU A 105 -18.31 -16.39 3.28
C GLU A 105 -16.78 -16.38 3.25
N THR A 106 -16.22 -15.45 2.47
CA THR A 106 -14.78 -15.30 2.26
C THR A 106 -14.36 -13.86 2.51
N ASP A 107 -13.53 -13.66 3.53
CA ASP A 107 -13.13 -12.35 4.03
C ASP A 107 -11.64 -12.14 3.85
N LYS A 108 -11.25 -10.90 3.56
CA LYS A 108 -9.84 -10.49 3.56
C LYS A 108 -9.44 -10.20 5.01
N MET A 109 -8.55 -11.01 5.58
CA MET A 109 -8.02 -10.71 6.91
C MET A 109 -7.18 -9.43 6.84
N THR A 110 -7.61 -8.40 7.56
CA THR A 110 -6.81 -7.22 7.87
C THR A 110 -6.42 -7.25 9.35
N ALA A 111 -5.29 -6.63 9.70
CA ALA A 111 -4.62 -6.73 11.01
C ALA A 111 -5.48 -6.39 12.25
N ASN A 112 -6.69 -5.84 12.09
CA ASN A 112 -7.55 -5.37 13.19
C ASN A 112 -8.39 -6.45 13.88
N THR A 113 -8.35 -7.72 13.44
CA THR A 113 -9.11 -8.81 14.09
C THR A 113 -8.38 -9.48 15.26
N PHE A 114 -7.11 -9.10 15.50
CA PHE A 114 -6.28 -9.61 16.61
C PHE A 114 -6.54 -8.92 17.97
N GLY A 115 -7.44 -7.95 18.04
CA GLY A 115 -7.60 -7.07 19.22
C GLY A 115 -8.33 -7.65 20.44
N ALA A 116 -8.77 -8.91 20.42
CA ALA A 116 -9.64 -9.44 21.48
C ALA A 116 -9.43 -10.93 21.80
N ARG A 117 -8.18 -11.36 22.03
CA ARG A 117 -7.84 -12.47 22.94
C ARG A 117 -6.34 -12.72 22.92
N GLU A 118 -5.63 -12.02 23.81
CA GLU A 118 -4.38 -12.45 24.42
C GLU A 118 -4.09 -11.48 25.57
N ARG A 119 -4.66 -11.78 26.74
CA ARG A 119 -4.16 -11.27 28.02
C ARG A 119 -3.56 -12.45 28.77
N ILE A 120 -2.23 -12.47 28.75
CA ILE A 120 -1.31 -12.76 29.85
C ILE A 120 -1.23 -14.23 30.30
N SER A 121 -0.04 -14.80 30.11
CA SER A 121 0.73 -15.40 31.20
C SER A 121 2.22 -15.43 30.85
N GLU A 122 2.92 -14.32 31.14
CA GLU A 122 4.30 -14.38 31.60
C GLU A 122 4.22 -14.85 33.07
N GLU A 123 4.77 -16.03 33.37
CA GLU A 123 4.90 -16.56 34.73
C GLU A 123 6.26 -16.16 35.31
N THR A 124 6.20 -15.53 36.49
CA THR A 124 7.28 -15.48 37.49
C THR A 124 6.75 -16.13 38.77
N ASP A 125 7.41 -17.21 39.15
CA ASP A 125 7.63 -17.86 40.46
C ASP A 125 6.71 -17.60 41.69
N GLU A 126 6.35 -18.76 42.29
CA GLU A 126 6.26 -19.11 43.73
C GLU A 126 4.91 -19.52 44.35
N GLU A 127 4.88 -20.82 44.71
CA GLU A 127 4.46 -21.42 45.99
C GLU A 127 2.99 -21.83 46.33
N HIS A 128 2.86 -23.15 46.58
CA HIS A 128 2.01 -23.89 47.55
C HIS A 128 0.49 -24.06 47.33
N GLY A 129 0.04 -25.34 47.29
CA GLY A 129 -1.17 -25.80 48.01
C GLY A 129 -2.20 -26.65 47.26
N HIS A 130 -2.19 -27.96 47.57
CA HIS A 130 -3.22 -29.01 47.36
C HIS A 130 -4.70 -28.61 47.11
N SER A 131 -5.40 -29.31 46.21
CA SER A 131 -6.32 -30.43 46.53
C SER A 131 -7.28 -30.76 45.37
N GLU A 132 -7.87 -31.96 45.47
CA GLU A 132 -8.56 -32.75 44.46
C GLU A 132 -10.03 -32.39 44.20
N GLY A 133 -10.56 -32.90 43.08
CA GLY A 133 -11.91 -33.50 43.05
C GLY A 133 -13.01 -32.71 42.34
N GLY A 134 -13.72 -33.38 41.43
CA GLY A 134 -15.02 -32.90 40.92
C GLY A 134 -15.39 -33.43 39.55
N ALA A 135 -16.07 -34.58 39.54
CA ALA A 135 -16.53 -35.30 38.36
C ALA A 135 -17.89 -34.79 37.80
N CYS A 136 -18.32 -35.46 36.73
CA CYS A 136 -19.69 -35.68 36.25
C CYS A 136 -20.22 -34.71 35.17
N GLN A 137 -21.08 -35.09 34.21
CA GLN A 137 -21.36 -36.31 33.42
C GLN A 137 -22.59 -35.97 32.54
N LEU A 138 -22.68 -36.60 31.35
CA LEU A 138 -23.91 -37.03 30.62
C LEU A 138 -24.84 -35.99 29.93
N THR A 139 -24.72 -35.90 28.58
CA THR A 139 -25.62 -36.37 27.48
C THR A 139 -27.18 -36.34 27.63
N PRO A 140 -27.99 -36.69 26.59
CA PRO A 140 -28.27 -36.04 25.30
C PRO A 140 -29.80 -35.99 24.97
N GLY A 141 -30.24 -35.49 23.80
CA GLY A 141 -31.65 -35.60 23.36
C GLY A 141 -31.97 -35.19 21.91
N LEU A 142 -32.09 -36.20 21.03
CA LEU A 142 -32.73 -36.26 19.69
C LEU A 142 -34.29 -36.27 19.81
N PRO A 143 -35.13 -36.52 18.77
CA PRO A 143 -35.11 -36.33 17.29
C PRO A 143 -36.47 -35.82 16.69
N GLY A 144 -36.59 -35.75 15.35
CA GLY A 144 -37.87 -35.79 14.59
C GLY A 144 -37.93 -34.79 13.43
N GLU A 145 -37.45 -35.05 12.20
CA GLU A 145 -37.90 -35.97 11.13
C GLU A 145 -39.03 -35.41 10.22
N VAL A 146 -38.87 -35.66 8.90
CA VAL A 146 -39.86 -35.67 7.78
C VAL A 146 -39.90 -34.45 6.82
N ASN A 147 -39.16 -34.61 5.69
CA ASN A 147 -39.40 -34.01 4.34
C ASN A 147 -40.72 -34.56 3.73
N PRO A 148 -41.27 -34.17 2.53
CA PRO A 148 -40.68 -33.42 1.39
C PRO A 148 -41.65 -32.49 0.61
N ALA A 149 -41.17 -31.71 -0.37
CA ALA A 149 -41.86 -31.47 -1.66
C ALA A 149 -41.02 -30.66 -2.65
N VAL A 150 -41.04 -31.10 -3.91
CA VAL A 150 -40.28 -30.62 -5.06
C VAL A 150 -41.00 -29.48 -5.77
N SER A 151 -40.26 -28.48 -6.27
CA SER A 151 -40.65 -27.73 -7.48
C SER A 151 -39.41 -27.21 -8.22
N ILE A 152 -39.17 -27.76 -9.41
CA ILE A 152 -38.15 -27.30 -10.35
C ILE A 152 -38.78 -26.18 -11.19
N ALA A 153 -38.21 -24.97 -11.12
CA ALA A 153 -38.46 -23.91 -12.08
C ALA A 153 -37.13 -23.56 -12.78
N ILE A 154 -37.05 -23.88 -14.06
CA ILE A 154 -35.95 -23.48 -14.94
C ILE A 154 -36.32 -22.11 -15.49
N GLU A 155 -35.62 -21.05 -15.04
CA GLU A 155 -35.62 -19.76 -15.75
C GLU A 155 -34.24 -19.47 -16.35
N ARG A 156 -34.27 -19.44 -17.68
CA ARG A 156 -33.20 -19.08 -18.61
C ARG A 156 -33.03 -17.57 -18.56
N TRP A 157 -31.84 -17.09 -18.19
CA TRP A 157 -31.52 -15.66 -18.18
C TRP A 157 -31.66 -15.05 -19.58
N ARG A 158 -32.52 -14.02 -19.71
CA ARG A 158 -32.59 -13.12 -20.87
C ARG A 158 -31.44 -12.12 -20.79
N ALA A 159 -30.71 -12.01 -21.91
CA ALA A 159 -29.83 -10.90 -22.18
C ALA A 159 -30.63 -9.60 -22.30
N PHE A 160 -30.02 -8.52 -21.83
CA PHE A 160 -30.45 -7.14 -22.02
C PHE A 160 -30.63 -6.85 -23.52
N SER A 161 -31.86 -6.62 -23.96
CA SER A 161 -32.16 -5.88 -25.18
C SER A 161 -33.15 -4.78 -24.82
N SER A 162 -32.70 -3.53 -24.95
CA SER A 162 -33.54 -2.35 -24.90
C SER A 162 -34.49 -2.39 -26.10
N GLU A 163 -35.79 -2.40 -25.85
CA GLU A 163 -36.75 -2.14 -26.92
C GLU A 163 -37.91 -1.28 -26.42
N SER A 164 -38.14 -0.27 -27.25
CA SER A 164 -39.17 0.75 -27.25
C SER A 164 -40.59 0.22 -27.00
N LEU A 165 -41.29 0.88 -26.09
CA LEU A 165 -42.74 0.78 -25.94
C LEU A 165 -43.43 1.56 -27.06
N LEU A 166 -43.91 0.83 -28.06
CA LEU A 166 -45.08 1.19 -28.86
C LEU A 166 -46.01 -0.02 -28.81
N GLY A 167 -47.08 0.10 -28.03
CA GLY A 167 -48.08 -0.94 -27.82
C GLY A 167 -49.39 -0.29 -27.42
N PHE A 168 -50.14 0.12 -28.44
CA PHE A 168 -51.55 0.49 -28.37
C PHE A 168 -52.35 -0.71 -27.84
N VAL A 169 -53.20 -0.52 -26.83
CA VAL A 169 -54.19 -1.51 -26.39
C VAL A 169 -55.57 -0.83 -26.31
N PRO A 170 -56.65 -1.48 -26.75
CA PRO A 170 -57.93 -0.84 -27.05
C PRO A 170 -58.69 -0.41 -25.79
N CYS A 171 -59.44 0.69 -25.93
CA CYS A 171 -60.45 1.13 -24.98
C CYS A 171 -61.64 0.17 -24.98
N ASP A 172 -62.12 -0.18 -23.78
CA ASP A 172 -63.53 -0.45 -23.53
C ASP A 172 -64.03 0.41 -22.36
N PRO A 173 -65.32 0.79 -22.36
CA PRO A 173 -65.75 2.05 -21.77
C PRO A 173 -66.30 1.90 -20.35
N GLY A 174 -65.98 2.90 -19.53
CA GLY A 174 -66.83 3.29 -18.39
C GLY A 174 -66.33 2.88 -17.03
N THR A 175 -65.51 3.73 -16.40
CA THR A 175 -65.76 4.23 -15.04
C THR A 175 -64.82 5.39 -14.72
N ASN A 176 -65.40 6.50 -14.25
CA ASN A 176 -64.72 7.71 -13.81
C ASN A 176 -63.99 7.47 -12.49
N CYS A 177 -62.81 8.08 -12.28
CA CYS A 177 -62.65 9.20 -11.33
C CYS A 177 -61.18 9.56 -11.10
N GLU A 178 -60.96 10.87 -11.06
CA GLU A 178 -59.71 11.58 -10.84
C GLU A 178 -59.23 11.47 -9.39
N THR A 179 -57.91 11.37 -9.17
CA THR A 179 -57.27 11.97 -7.99
C THR A 179 -55.81 12.31 -8.32
N GLY A 180 -55.51 13.61 -8.30
CA GLY A 180 -54.14 14.11 -8.42
C GLY A 180 -53.37 13.96 -7.11
N THR A 181 -52.09 13.59 -7.24
CA THR A 181 -51.08 13.87 -6.23
C THR A 181 -49.91 14.55 -6.92
N GLN A 182 -49.65 15.79 -6.52
CA GLN A 182 -48.52 16.61 -6.95
C GLN A 182 -47.20 15.90 -6.56
N THR A 183 -46.39 15.54 -7.54
CA THR A 183 -45.00 15.12 -7.30
C THR A 183 -44.12 16.35 -7.16
N VAL A 184 -43.42 16.45 -6.03
CA VAL A 184 -42.41 17.47 -5.75
C VAL A 184 -41.32 17.39 -6.83
N ASN A 185 -41.08 18.50 -7.52
CA ASN A 185 -39.98 18.61 -8.49
C ASN A 185 -38.65 18.70 -7.74
N GLU A 186 -38.04 17.56 -7.41
CA GLU A 186 -36.61 17.50 -7.15
C GLU A 186 -35.87 17.64 -8.48
N ALA A 187 -35.72 18.88 -8.96
CA ALA A 187 -34.74 19.21 -9.98
C ALA A 187 -33.34 19.15 -9.35
N SER A 188 -32.93 17.95 -8.90
CA SER A 188 -31.56 17.70 -8.50
C SER A 188 -30.67 17.88 -9.72
N HIS A 189 -29.57 18.60 -9.53
CA HIS A 189 -28.45 18.78 -10.46
C HIS A 189 -28.06 17.47 -11.18
N LEU A 190 -28.74 17.14 -12.29
CA LEU A 190 -28.24 16.14 -13.23
C LEU A 190 -27.01 16.77 -13.88
N ALA A 191 -25.83 16.23 -13.54
CA ALA A 191 -24.57 16.61 -14.15
C ALA A 191 -24.75 16.71 -15.67
N LYS A 192 -24.29 17.82 -16.27
CA LYS A 192 -24.42 18.09 -17.71
C LYS A 192 -23.95 16.84 -18.47
N LYS A 193 -24.88 16.10 -19.10
CA LYS A 193 -24.54 14.94 -19.94
C LYS A 193 -23.50 15.39 -20.96
N THR A 194 -22.32 14.78 -20.94
CA THR A 194 -21.28 14.99 -21.94
C THR A 194 -21.85 14.59 -23.29
N LYS A 195 -22.13 15.58 -24.15
CA LYS A 195 -22.81 15.39 -25.45
C LYS A 195 -21.93 14.72 -26.50
N PHE A 196 -20.63 14.58 -26.23
CA PHE A 196 -19.65 14.07 -27.18
C PHE A 196 -18.85 12.92 -26.54
N HIS A 197 -18.80 11.78 -27.23
CA HIS A 197 -17.91 10.67 -26.96
C HIS A 197 -17.01 10.47 -28.20
N THR A 198 -15.74 10.18 -28.00
CA THR A 198 -14.76 9.91 -29.08
C THR A 198 -14.33 8.45 -29.06
N GLU A 199 -15.26 7.56 -28.71
CA GLU A 199 -14.99 6.13 -28.70
C GLU A 199 -14.91 5.65 -30.15
N THR A 200 -13.76 5.07 -30.51
CA THR A 200 -13.58 4.44 -31.80
C THR A 200 -13.14 3.00 -31.55
N GLN A 201 -13.82 2.06 -32.22
CA GLN A 201 -13.46 0.66 -32.16
C GLN A 201 -12.21 0.45 -33.00
N THR A 202 -11.08 0.12 -32.36
CA THR A 202 -9.86 -0.27 -33.06
C THR A 202 -10.05 -1.66 -33.66
N ARG A 203 -10.26 -1.73 -34.98
CA ARG A 203 -10.38 -2.98 -35.74
C ARG A 203 -9.19 -3.15 -36.68
N VAL A 204 -8.71 -4.39 -36.83
CA VAL A 204 -7.74 -4.75 -37.85
C VAL A 204 -8.48 -4.95 -39.17
N TRP A 205 -8.14 -4.15 -40.18
CA TRP A 205 -8.70 -4.27 -41.53
C TRP A 205 -7.84 -5.21 -42.37
N HIS A 206 -8.48 -6.14 -43.07
CA HIS A 206 -7.84 -6.98 -44.08
C HIS A 206 -8.61 -6.83 -45.39
N SER A 207 -7.90 -6.70 -46.50
CA SER A 207 -8.50 -6.67 -47.84
C SER A 207 -8.38 -8.04 -48.50
N GLU A 208 -9.51 -8.60 -48.90
CA GLU A 208 -9.58 -9.85 -49.66
C GLU A 208 -9.99 -9.54 -51.11
N GLY A 209 -9.33 -10.17 -52.07
CA GLY A 209 -9.63 -10.02 -53.50
C GLY A 209 -10.52 -11.13 -54.01
N LEU A 210 -11.47 -10.81 -54.89
CA LEU A 210 -12.32 -11.78 -55.59
C LEU A 210 -12.10 -11.68 -57.10
N GLN A 211 -11.92 -12.82 -57.77
CA GLN A 211 -11.74 -12.90 -59.23
C GLN A 211 -13.00 -13.48 -59.89
N LEU A 212 -13.60 -12.74 -60.81
CA LEU A 212 -14.72 -13.19 -61.63
C LEU A 212 -14.24 -14.03 -62.84
N ASN A 213 -15.13 -14.87 -63.37
CA ASN A 213 -14.87 -15.63 -64.59
C ASN A 213 -14.60 -14.68 -65.77
N ARG A 214 -13.61 -15.02 -66.59
CA ARG A 214 -13.29 -14.31 -67.83
C ARG A 214 -13.55 -15.24 -69.01
N GLU A 215 -14.31 -14.77 -69.99
CA GLU A 215 -14.55 -15.48 -71.23
C GLU A 215 -13.56 -15.08 -72.31
N GLY A 216 -13.25 -16.01 -73.20
CA GLY A 216 -12.42 -15.79 -74.39
C GLY A 216 -12.97 -16.62 -75.54
N ALA A 217 -13.15 -16.00 -76.70
CA ALA A 217 -13.62 -16.65 -77.91
C ALA A 217 -12.49 -16.68 -78.95
N VAL A 218 -12.38 -17.80 -79.66
CA VAL A 218 -11.43 -17.98 -80.76
C VAL A 218 -12.21 -18.43 -81.98
N GLN A 219 -11.99 -17.76 -83.11
CA GLN A 219 -12.58 -18.12 -84.39
C GLN A 219 -11.51 -18.72 -85.31
N MET A 220 -11.73 -19.94 -85.78
CA MET A 220 -10.81 -20.62 -86.70
C MET A 220 -10.92 -20.02 -88.11
N GLU A 221 -9.77 -19.85 -88.77
CA GLU A 221 -9.72 -19.41 -90.18
C GLU A 221 -10.33 -20.47 -91.10
N LYS A 222 -11.29 -20.06 -91.93
CA LYS A 222 -11.96 -20.94 -92.91
C LYS A 222 -12.16 -20.21 -94.23
N PRO A 223 -11.93 -20.85 -95.39
CA PRO A 223 -12.22 -20.24 -96.68
C PRO A 223 -13.70 -19.83 -96.76
N GLY A 224 -13.94 -18.55 -97.11
CA GLY A 224 -15.27 -17.93 -97.16
C GLY A 224 -15.66 -17.11 -95.92
N LEU A 225 -14.83 -17.09 -94.87
CA LEU A 225 -15.04 -16.29 -93.64
C LEU A 225 -14.04 -15.13 -93.57
N SER A 226 -14.52 -13.91 -93.33
CA SER A 226 -13.67 -12.74 -93.08
C SER A 226 -13.37 -12.63 -91.58
N ILE A 227 -12.09 -12.66 -91.21
CA ILE A 227 -11.60 -12.51 -89.83
C ILE A 227 -10.66 -11.30 -89.80
N ASP A 228 -10.78 -10.44 -88.78
CA ASP A 228 -9.93 -9.26 -88.60
C ASP A 228 -8.67 -9.60 -87.81
N GLN A 229 -7.51 -9.50 -88.45
CA GLN A 229 -6.20 -9.87 -87.88
C GLN A 229 -5.43 -8.67 -87.27
N LYS A 230 -6.01 -7.47 -87.26
CA LYS A 230 -5.29 -6.21 -86.91
C LYS A 230 -4.63 -6.19 -85.53
N HIS A 231 -5.15 -6.94 -84.55
CA HIS A 231 -4.65 -6.96 -83.16
C HIS A 231 -3.92 -8.26 -82.80
N ASP A 232 -3.69 -9.12 -83.79
CA ASP A 232 -3.02 -10.40 -83.57
C ASP A 232 -1.51 -10.21 -83.37
N LYS A 233 -0.90 -11.11 -82.59
CA LYS A 233 0.53 -11.07 -82.28
C LYS A 233 1.19 -12.39 -82.62
N THR A 234 2.21 -12.35 -83.47
CA THR A 234 3.05 -13.53 -83.76
C THR A 234 4.06 -13.72 -82.63
N LEU A 235 4.00 -14.87 -81.95
CA LEU A 235 4.89 -15.21 -80.84
C LEU A 235 5.83 -16.36 -81.24
N TYR A 236 7.10 -16.27 -80.82
CA TYR A 236 8.08 -17.35 -80.98
C TYR A 236 8.12 -18.21 -79.71
N PRO A 237 8.14 -19.55 -79.82
CA PRO A 237 8.15 -20.43 -78.66
C PRO A 237 9.47 -20.29 -77.90
N LYS A 238 9.36 -20.14 -76.58
CA LYS A 238 10.48 -20.26 -75.65
C LYS A 238 10.66 -21.73 -75.22
N PRO A 239 11.81 -22.12 -74.63
CA PRO A 239 11.99 -23.45 -74.06
C PRO A 239 10.83 -23.78 -73.12
N TYR A 240 10.16 -24.91 -73.38
CA TYR A 240 9.04 -25.35 -72.57
C TYR A 240 9.57 -25.86 -71.23
N PHE A 241 9.01 -25.37 -70.14
CA PHE A 241 9.34 -25.82 -68.80
C PHE A 241 8.32 -26.87 -68.37
N THR A 242 8.77 -28.11 -68.25
CA THR A 242 7.90 -29.24 -67.88
C THR A 242 7.38 -29.07 -66.46
N ALA A 243 6.20 -29.61 -66.18
CA ALA A 243 5.62 -29.59 -64.84
C ALA A 243 6.55 -30.22 -63.80
N ASP A 244 7.20 -31.34 -64.15
CA ASP A 244 8.16 -32.04 -63.28
C ASP A 244 9.39 -31.18 -62.96
N ALA A 245 9.93 -30.45 -63.94
CA ALA A 245 11.05 -29.54 -63.71
C ALA A 245 10.66 -28.36 -62.80
N LEU A 246 9.42 -27.90 -62.91
CA LEU A 246 8.87 -26.86 -62.04
C LEU A 246 8.73 -27.32 -60.60
N ASP A 247 8.24 -28.53 -60.39
CA ASP A 247 8.10 -29.10 -59.06
C ASP A 247 9.45 -29.42 -58.43
N ALA A 248 10.42 -29.92 -59.21
CA ALA A 248 11.80 -30.09 -58.75
C ALA A 248 12.42 -28.75 -58.30
N LEU A 249 12.22 -27.68 -59.08
CA LEU A 249 12.68 -26.33 -58.74
C LEU A 249 11.99 -25.80 -57.48
N LYS A 250 10.67 -26.01 -57.32
CA LYS A 250 9.96 -25.64 -56.08
C LYS A 250 10.56 -26.34 -54.86
N VAL A 251 10.87 -27.64 -54.97
CA VAL A 251 11.47 -28.41 -53.86
C VAL A 251 12.84 -27.85 -53.50
N GLU A 252 13.70 -27.59 -54.49
CA GLU A 252 15.02 -26.99 -54.27
C GLU A 252 14.90 -25.63 -53.56
N LYS A 253 14.02 -24.74 -54.05
CA LYS A 253 13.82 -23.42 -53.43
C LYS A 253 13.17 -23.52 -52.05
N ALA A 254 12.27 -24.47 -51.83
CA ALA A 254 11.67 -24.71 -50.52
C ALA A 254 12.73 -25.12 -49.49
N VAL A 255 13.69 -25.98 -49.85
CA VAL A 255 14.80 -26.35 -48.96
C VAL A 255 15.64 -25.13 -48.56
N ILE A 256 15.96 -24.25 -49.52
CA ILE A 256 16.70 -23.01 -49.26
C ILE A 256 15.91 -22.09 -48.31
N MET A 257 14.63 -21.85 -48.60
CA MET A 257 13.76 -21.04 -47.74
C MET A 257 13.67 -21.61 -46.32
N GLN A 258 13.48 -22.93 -46.20
CA GLN A 258 13.43 -23.63 -44.92
C GLN A 258 14.74 -23.49 -44.14
N ALA A 259 15.90 -23.58 -44.80
CA ALA A 259 17.20 -23.39 -44.16
C ALA A 259 17.34 -21.97 -43.57
N HIS A 260 16.96 -20.94 -44.34
CA HIS A 260 16.98 -19.56 -43.85
C HIS A 260 16.00 -19.32 -42.70
N ILE A 261 14.78 -19.87 -42.78
CA ILE A 261 13.77 -19.77 -41.72
C ILE A 261 14.26 -20.46 -40.44
N ARG A 262 14.81 -21.67 -40.53
CA ARG A 262 15.41 -22.37 -39.38
C ARG A 262 16.51 -21.54 -38.73
N GLY A 263 17.40 -20.94 -39.53
CA GLY A 263 18.43 -20.03 -39.05
C GLY A 263 17.86 -18.77 -38.38
N PHE A 264 16.83 -18.15 -38.95
CA PHE A 264 16.16 -16.98 -38.37
C PHE A 264 15.51 -17.31 -37.02
N LEU A 265 14.77 -18.41 -36.94
CA LEU A 265 14.13 -18.87 -35.70
C LEU A 265 15.16 -19.18 -34.61
N ALA A 266 16.28 -19.83 -34.96
CA ALA A 266 17.38 -20.10 -34.04
C ALA A 266 18.00 -18.81 -33.51
N ARG A 267 18.27 -17.82 -34.38
CA ARG A 267 18.80 -16.50 -33.97
C ARG A 267 17.82 -15.76 -33.06
N ARG A 268 16.52 -15.78 -33.39
CA ARG A 268 15.48 -15.14 -32.54
C ARG A 268 15.42 -15.78 -31.16
N LYS A 269 15.49 -17.11 -31.08
CA LYS A 269 15.54 -17.85 -29.81
C LYS A 269 16.81 -17.51 -29.02
N ALA A 270 17.98 -17.49 -29.68
CA ALA A 270 19.25 -17.13 -29.04
C ALA A 270 19.24 -15.68 -28.52
N ALA A 271 18.67 -14.73 -29.27
CA ALA A 271 18.51 -13.35 -28.82
C ALA A 271 17.64 -13.25 -27.56
N LYS A 272 16.53 -13.98 -27.50
CA LYS A 272 15.68 -14.05 -26.30
C LYS A 272 16.44 -14.60 -25.09
N LEU A 273 17.22 -15.67 -25.29
CA LEU A 273 18.03 -16.27 -24.21
C LEU A 273 19.15 -15.34 -23.74
N ARG A 274 19.81 -14.61 -24.65
CA ARG A 274 20.83 -13.61 -24.27
C ARG A 274 20.23 -12.46 -23.48
N ARG A 275 19.05 -11.96 -23.86
CA ARG A 275 18.33 -10.93 -23.08
C ARG A 275 17.98 -11.43 -21.68
N ALA A 276 17.39 -12.63 -21.58
CA ALA A 276 17.07 -13.22 -20.28
C ALA A 276 18.31 -13.45 -19.40
N LYS A 277 19.45 -13.82 -20.00
CA LYS A 277 20.73 -13.93 -19.29
C LYS A 277 21.24 -12.56 -18.82
N GLN A 278 21.17 -11.54 -19.69
CA GLN A 278 21.58 -10.18 -19.34
C GLN A 278 20.72 -9.63 -18.21
N GLU A 279 19.39 -9.72 -18.33
CA GLU A 279 18.44 -9.34 -17.27
C GLU A 279 18.67 -10.08 -15.95
N ALA A 280 19.23 -11.30 -15.96
CA ALA A 280 19.59 -12.02 -14.75
C ALA A 280 20.90 -11.49 -14.13
N ILE A 281 21.89 -11.17 -14.95
CA ILE A 281 23.15 -10.56 -14.51
C ILE A 281 22.88 -9.16 -13.96
N ASP A 282 22.12 -8.34 -14.68
CA ASP A 282 21.77 -6.98 -14.28
C ASP A 282 21.04 -6.99 -12.93
N ARG A 283 20.08 -7.91 -12.73
CA ARG A 283 19.41 -8.09 -11.42
C ARG A 283 20.39 -8.48 -10.30
N GLU A 284 21.30 -9.39 -10.57
CA GLU A 284 22.30 -9.80 -9.57
C GLU A 284 23.27 -8.64 -9.24
N GLU A 285 23.65 -7.84 -10.23
CA GLU A 285 24.46 -6.64 -10.04
C GLU A 285 23.71 -5.55 -9.25
N GLU A 286 22.43 -5.33 -9.54
CA GLU A 286 21.55 -4.41 -8.80
C GLU A 286 21.36 -4.85 -7.34
N GLU A 287 21.17 -6.14 -7.09
CA GLU A 287 21.07 -6.71 -5.74
C GLU A 287 22.39 -6.54 -4.98
N ARG A 288 23.54 -6.84 -5.61
CA ARG A 288 24.87 -6.64 -5.01
C ARG A 288 25.14 -5.16 -4.73
N ALA A 289 24.82 -4.27 -5.65
CA ALA A 289 24.97 -2.82 -5.46
C ALA A 289 24.06 -2.31 -4.34
N SER A 290 22.81 -2.78 -4.28
CA SER A 290 21.86 -2.45 -3.21
C SER A 290 22.37 -2.94 -1.85
N ALA A 291 22.91 -4.15 -1.78
CA ALA A 291 23.50 -4.71 -0.56
C ALA A 291 24.75 -3.95 -0.11
N GLN A 292 25.62 -3.55 -1.04
CA GLN A 292 26.79 -2.71 -0.76
C GLN A 292 26.36 -1.33 -0.25
N ASN A 293 25.43 -0.67 -0.93
CA ASN A 293 24.88 0.61 -0.51
C ASN A 293 24.24 0.52 0.88
N GLU A 294 23.48 -0.54 1.15
CA GLU A 294 22.90 -0.76 2.47
C GLU A 294 23.99 -0.96 3.53
N HIS A 295 25.02 -1.75 3.23
CA HIS A 295 26.14 -1.97 4.13
C HIS A 295 26.91 -0.67 4.42
N GLU A 296 27.18 0.14 3.39
CA GLU A 296 27.80 1.45 3.55
C GLU A 296 26.93 2.41 4.36
N MET A 297 25.62 2.43 4.12
CA MET A 297 24.68 3.24 4.89
C MET A 297 24.61 2.79 6.35
N ARG A 298 24.69 1.48 6.63
CA ARG A 298 24.80 0.95 7.99
C ARG A 298 26.12 1.38 8.65
N GLN A 299 27.25 1.29 7.95
CA GLN A 299 28.54 1.77 8.46
C GLN A 299 28.54 3.27 8.74
N LYS A 300 27.99 4.09 7.83
CA LYS A 300 27.84 5.53 8.01
C LYS A 300 27.00 5.83 9.26
N ARG A 301 25.85 5.17 9.42
CA ARG A 301 25.02 5.30 10.64
C ARG A 301 25.78 4.94 11.92
N LEU A 302 26.61 3.89 11.91
CA LEU A 302 27.42 3.53 13.07
C LEU A 302 28.46 4.61 13.38
N ARG A 303 29.17 5.14 12.36
CA ARG A 303 30.11 6.25 12.54
C ARG A 303 29.42 7.50 13.07
N ASP A 304 28.27 7.84 12.51
CA ASP A 304 27.47 8.99 12.93
C ASP A 304 27.00 8.86 14.39
N ARG A 305 26.67 7.64 14.85
CA ARG A 305 26.30 7.38 16.25
C ARG A 305 27.47 7.58 17.23
N CYS A 306 28.69 7.28 16.81
CA CYS A 306 29.89 7.53 17.62
C CYS A 306 30.27 9.01 17.63
N LEU A 307 30.17 9.70 16.48
CA LEU A 307 30.54 11.11 16.34
C LEU A 307 29.47 12.07 16.92
N HIS A 308 28.19 11.73 16.78
CA HIS A 308 27.05 12.57 17.16
C HIS A 308 25.96 11.74 17.87
N PRO A 309 26.17 11.33 19.14
CA PRO A 309 25.19 10.56 19.88
C PRO A 309 23.93 11.40 20.16
N LYS A 310 22.77 10.98 19.64
CA LYS A 310 21.48 11.66 19.88
C LYS A 310 20.58 10.88 20.84
N THR A 311 20.56 9.56 20.69
CA THR A 311 19.61 8.68 21.39
C THR A 311 20.23 8.11 22.67
N TYR A 312 19.40 7.75 23.65
CA TYR A 312 19.87 7.05 24.85
C TYR A 312 20.66 5.78 24.54
N SER A 313 20.24 5.02 23.52
CA SER A 313 20.95 3.83 23.03
C SER A 313 22.36 4.14 22.54
N ASP A 314 22.59 5.32 21.98
CA ASP A 314 23.88 5.73 21.42
C ASP A 314 24.86 6.03 22.55
N PHE A 315 24.38 6.77 23.57
CA PHE A 315 25.14 6.98 24.80
C PHE A 315 25.40 5.67 25.58
N ALA A 316 24.51 4.69 25.49
CA ALA A 316 24.76 3.37 26.09
C ALA A 316 25.91 2.62 25.40
N VAL A 317 26.04 2.76 24.08
CA VAL A 317 27.17 2.20 23.33
C VAL A 317 28.48 2.90 23.74
N LEU A 318 28.50 4.24 23.78
CA LEU A 318 29.68 5.00 24.21
C LEU A 318 30.15 4.63 25.63
N ARG A 319 29.21 4.47 26.57
CA ARG A 319 29.54 4.02 27.93
C ARG A 319 30.15 2.61 27.96
N ARG A 320 29.62 1.68 27.15
CA ARG A 320 30.17 0.32 27.03
C ARG A 320 31.58 0.32 26.40
N GLU A 321 31.80 1.15 25.38
CA GLU A 321 33.12 1.29 24.75
C GLU A 321 34.14 1.91 25.71
N LEU A 322 33.75 2.91 26.48
CA LEU A 322 34.58 3.50 27.53
C LEU A 322 34.91 2.49 28.64
N GLU A 323 33.94 1.68 29.06
CA GLU A 323 34.17 0.61 30.03
C GLU A 323 35.12 -0.46 29.49
N ALA A 324 34.93 -0.88 28.23
CA ALA A 324 35.83 -1.83 27.57
C ALA A 324 37.25 -1.27 27.45
N TRP A 325 37.41 0.01 27.07
CA TRP A 325 38.69 0.70 27.05
C TRP A 325 39.34 0.72 28.43
N ARG A 326 38.60 1.08 29.49
CA ARG A 326 39.11 1.06 30.87
C ARG A 326 39.60 -0.34 31.27
N VAL A 327 38.86 -1.39 30.96
CA VAL A 327 39.26 -2.77 31.27
C VAL A 327 40.54 -3.17 30.52
N GLN A 328 40.63 -2.86 29.22
CA GLN A 328 41.83 -3.12 28.42
C GLN A 328 43.04 -2.34 28.95
N GLU A 329 42.85 -1.07 29.28
CA GLU A 329 43.91 -0.18 29.74
C GLU A 329 44.39 -0.52 31.14
N THR A 330 43.48 -0.92 32.05
CA THR A 330 43.87 -1.44 33.36
C THR A 330 44.66 -2.74 33.24
N ALA A 331 44.29 -3.64 32.31
CA ALA A 331 45.07 -4.84 32.03
C ALA A 331 46.46 -4.49 31.46
N ARG A 332 46.52 -3.54 30.52
CA ARG A 332 47.78 -3.02 29.94
C ARG A 332 48.71 -2.46 31.02
N ILE A 333 48.20 -1.60 31.90
CA ILE A 333 48.98 -0.99 33.00
C ILE A 333 49.49 -2.07 33.97
N LYS A 334 48.65 -3.07 34.30
CA LYS A 334 49.07 -4.20 35.16
C LYS A 334 50.19 -5.03 34.54
N HIS A 335 50.20 -5.20 33.22
CA HIS A 335 51.24 -5.94 32.51
C HIS A 335 52.50 -5.13 32.22
N MET A 336 52.41 -3.80 32.08
CA MET A 336 53.55 -2.96 31.70
C MET A 336 54.43 -2.51 32.88
N PHE A 337 53.87 -2.35 34.09
CA PHE A 337 54.59 -1.80 35.23
C PHE A 337 54.70 -2.79 36.39
N ASP A 338 55.91 -3.29 36.62
CA ASP A 338 56.22 -4.19 37.75
C ASP A 338 56.24 -3.43 39.08
N SER A 339 56.81 -2.22 39.10
CA SER A 339 56.90 -1.37 40.30
C SER A 339 55.55 -0.76 40.71
N ASP A 340 55.18 -0.91 41.98
CA ASP A 340 53.94 -0.40 42.56
C ASP A 340 53.79 1.13 42.45
N VAL A 341 54.89 1.88 42.51
CA VAL A 341 54.88 3.35 42.48
C VAL A 341 54.46 3.86 41.11
N HIS A 342 55.07 3.33 40.04
CA HIS A 342 54.73 3.68 38.67
C HIS A 342 53.32 3.22 38.28
N ARG A 343 52.90 2.04 38.78
CA ARG A 343 51.54 1.54 38.57
C ARG A 343 50.47 2.45 39.17
N ARG A 344 50.69 2.96 40.38
CA ARG A 344 49.76 3.90 41.05
C ARG A 344 49.68 5.24 40.31
N GLN A 345 50.80 5.74 39.80
CA GLN A 345 50.83 6.95 38.97
C GLN A 345 50.03 6.74 37.67
N ALA A 346 50.27 5.63 36.96
CA ALA A 346 49.56 5.29 35.74
C ALA A 346 48.04 5.11 35.98
N PHE A 347 47.62 4.51 37.09
CA PHE A 347 46.20 4.42 37.45
C PHE A 347 45.58 5.78 37.77
N LYS A 348 46.32 6.70 38.39
CA LYS A 348 45.84 8.06 38.63
C LYS A 348 45.61 8.81 37.31
N GLU A 349 46.52 8.66 36.35
CA GLU A 349 46.37 9.23 35.00
C GLU A 349 45.19 8.60 34.24
N LEU A 350 45.03 7.28 34.34
CA LEU A 350 43.89 6.58 33.76
C LEU A 350 42.56 7.10 34.31
N LEU A 351 42.46 7.23 35.64
CA LEU A 351 41.25 7.73 36.29
C LEU A 351 40.97 9.18 35.86
N HIS A 352 41.99 10.02 35.75
CA HIS A 352 41.82 11.38 35.27
C HIS A 352 41.22 11.40 33.85
N ARG A 353 41.78 10.61 32.92
CA ARG A 353 41.23 10.47 31.55
C ARG A 353 39.81 9.90 31.54
N GLU A 354 39.52 8.90 32.38
CA GLU A 354 38.16 8.36 32.52
C GLU A 354 37.16 9.45 32.96
N THR A 355 37.53 10.28 33.94
CA THR A 355 36.66 11.37 34.40
C THR A 355 36.46 12.45 33.34
N GLU A 356 37.49 12.79 32.56
CA GLU A 356 37.38 13.75 31.45
C GLU A 356 36.43 13.23 30.36
N LEU A 357 36.57 11.96 29.98
CA LEU A 357 35.70 11.35 28.97
C LEU A 357 34.25 11.23 29.47
N LEU A 358 34.03 10.88 30.75
CA LEU A 358 32.69 10.84 31.34
C LEU A 358 32.05 12.22 31.40
N GLN A 359 32.79 13.26 31.77
CA GLN A 359 32.32 14.65 31.74
C GLN A 359 31.92 15.04 30.31
N HIS A 360 32.77 14.72 29.33
CA HIS A 360 32.48 15.01 27.93
C HIS A 360 31.24 14.27 27.40
N ILE A 361 31.03 13.00 27.79
CA ILE A 361 29.80 12.25 27.46
C ILE A 361 28.55 12.94 28.05
N GLU A 362 28.63 13.46 29.28
CA GLU A 362 27.52 14.19 29.90
C GLU A 362 27.29 15.56 29.23
N GLU A 363 28.33 16.25 28.77
CA GLU A 363 28.20 17.46 27.95
C GLU A 363 27.47 17.18 26.63
N LEU A 364 27.89 16.14 25.91
CA LEU A 364 27.25 15.69 24.66
C LEU A 364 25.78 15.32 24.91
N LYS A 365 25.48 14.66 26.02
CA LYS A 365 24.10 14.34 26.43
C LYS A 365 23.28 15.59 26.74
N LEU A 366 23.88 16.59 27.40
CA LEU A 366 23.21 17.87 27.64
C LEU A 366 22.94 18.61 26.31
N GLN A 367 23.87 18.56 25.36
CA GLN A 367 23.70 19.15 24.04
C GLN A 367 22.61 18.41 23.24
N ALA A 368 22.68 17.09 23.14
CA ALA A 368 21.69 16.27 22.46
C ALA A 368 20.29 16.41 23.05
N THR A 369 20.17 16.55 24.38
CA THR A 369 18.86 16.80 25.02
C THR A 369 18.33 18.20 24.72
N LYS A 370 19.18 19.23 24.58
CA LYS A 370 18.77 20.57 24.13
C LYS A 370 18.30 20.55 22.67
N GLU A 371 19.08 19.94 21.78
CA GLU A 371 18.74 19.79 20.35
C GLU A 371 17.46 18.96 20.18
N SER A 372 17.35 17.82 20.85
CA SER A 372 16.14 16.99 20.82
C SER A 372 14.90 17.72 21.35
N ARG A 373 15.04 18.57 22.39
CA ARG A 373 13.93 19.41 22.85
C ARG A 373 13.53 20.44 21.79
N GLN A 374 14.48 21.03 21.07
CA GLN A 374 14.19 21.95 19.95
C GLN A 374 13.53 21.23 18.78
N GLU A 375 14.09 20.11 18.33
CA GLU A 375 13.51 19.26 17.27
C GLU A 375 12.08 18.83 17.63
N LYS A 376 11.80 18.46 18.89
CA LYS A 376 10.45 18.13 19.35
C LYS A 376 9.47 19.30 19.27
N LYS A 377 9.91 20.53 19.61
CA LYS A 377 9.07 21.73 19.48
C LYS A 377 8.72 21.96 18.01
N LEU A 378 9.71 21.90 17.13
CA LEU A 378 9.52 22.09 15.69
C LEU A 378 8.62 21.02 15.08
N HIS A 379 8.88 19.75 15.39
CA HIS A 379 8.07 18.63 14.94
C HIS A 379 6.61 18.74 15.41
N PHE A 380 6.38 19.21 16.65
CA PHE A 380 5.05 19.47 17.15
C PHE A 380 4.33 20.57 16.33
N LEU A 381 5.00 21.69 16.04
CA LEU A 381 4.43 22.76 15.21
C LEU A 381 4.18 22.30 13.76
N GLU A 382 5.06 21.49 13.19
CA GLU A 382 4.87 20.87 11.87
C GLU A 382 3.67 19.93 11.84
N THR A 383 3.49 19.15 12.90
CA THR A 383 2.36 18.25 13.04
C THR A 383 1.04 19.02 13.12
N LEU A 384 1.04 20.19 13.77
CA LEU A 384 -0.11 21.10 13.84
C LEU A 384 -0.43 21.77 12.50
N ALA A 385 0.59 22.14 11.74
CA ALA A 385 0.47 22.79 10.43
C ALA A 385 0.14 21.80 9.29
N ARG A 386 0.28 20.50 9.54
CA ARG A 386 0.11 19.47 8.50
C ARG A 386 -1.33 19.48 7.95
N PRO A 387 -1.54 19.55 6.62
CA PRO A 387 -2.87 19.49 6.03
C PRO A 387 -3.50 18.11 6.22
N PHE A 388 -4.85 18.07 6.19
CA PHE A 388 -5.58 16.82 6.31
C PHE A 388 -5.48 16.01 5.01
N ALA A 389 -5.26 14.70 5.13
CA ALA A 389 -5.33 13.77 4.02
C ALA A 389 -6.70 13.10 4.03
N TRP A 390 -7.57 13.47 3.09
CA TRP A 390 -8.89 12.86 2.92
C TRP A 390 -8.83 11.90 1.74
N ALA A 391 -9.16 10.62 1.97
CA ALA A 391 -9.35 9.68 0.88
C ALA A 391 -10.68 10.00 0.19
N CYS A 392 -10.62 10.28 -1.11
CA CYS A 392 -11.79 10.46 -1.95
C CYS A 392 -12.56 9.13 -2.00
N PRO A 393 -13.81 9.06 -1.50
CA PRO A 393 -14.55 7.79 -1.46
C PRO A 393 -14.82 7.20 -2.85
N SER A 394 -14.86 8.03 -3.90
CA SER A 394 -15.22 7.61 -5.26
C SER A 394 -14.03 7.17 -6.12
N THR A 395 -12.85 7.78 -5.97
CA THR A 395 -11.66 7.47 -6.77
C THR A 395 -10.57 6.72 -6.00
N GLY A 396 -10.61 6.74 -4.66
CA GLY A 396 -9.58 6.16 -3.81
C GLY A 396 -8.31 7.02 -3.69
N ASP A 397 -8.28 8.19 -4.33
CA ASP A 397 -7.15 9.12 -4.27
C ASP A 397 -7.12 9.89 -2.95
N VAL A 398 -5.92 10.16 -2.43
CA VAL A 398 -5.75 10.96 -1.21
C VAL A 398 -5.59 12.43 -1.57
N ILE A 399 -6.56 13.25 -1.18
CA ILE A 399 -6.58 14.70 -1.40
C ILE A 399 -6.09 15.40 -0.12
N THR A 400 -5.16 16.33 -0.25
CA THR A 400 -4.72 17.19 0.86
C THR A 400 -5.64 18.39 1.00
N VAL A 401 -6.30 18.53 2.14
CA VAL A 401 -7.26 19.59 2.46
C VAL A 401 -6.67 20.55 3.49
N PHE A 402 -6.64 21.83 3.13
CA PHE A 402 -6.27 22.93 4.01
C PHE A 402 -7.52 23.55 4.61
N THR A 403 -7.67 23.43 5.92
CA THR A 403 -8.69 24.12 6.71
C THR A 403 -8.18 25.48 7.16
N PRO A 404 -9.05 26.46 7.48
CA PRO A 404 -8.62 27.74 8.04
C PRO A 404 -7.81 27.57 9.33
N GLU A 405 -8.08 26.52 10.11
CA GLU A 405 -7.35 26.21 11.33
C GLU A 405 -5.92 25.69 11.06
N THR A 406 -5.75 24.82 10.06
CA THR A 406 -4.42 24.33 9.64
C THR A 406 -3.60 25.43 8.98
N MET A 407 -4.22 26.30 8.19
CA MET A 407 -3.54 27.49 7.62
C MET A 407 -3.08 28.44 8.73
N ARG A 408 -3.95 28.70 9.71
CA ARG A 408 -3.57 29.49 10.90
C ARG A 408 -2.43 28.84 11.68
N ALA A 409 -2.43 27.51 11.84
CA ALA A 409 -1.35 26.78 12.51
C ALA A 409 -0.02 26.87 11.74
N GLU A 410 -0.07 26.86 10.40
CA GLU A 410 1.08 27.09 9.53
C GLU A 410 1.65 28.51 9.70
N ASP A 411 0.78 29.53 9.68
CA ASP A 411 1.19 30.92 9.93
C ASP A 411 1.86 31.07 11.30
N LEU A 412 1.27 30.47 12.34
CA LEU A 412 1.81 30.48 13.70
C LEU A 412 3.16 29.75 13.81
N ARG A 413 3.33 28.63 13.11
CA ARG A 413 4.62 27.94 13.00
C ARG A 413 5.67 28.84 12.34
N ASN A 414 5.32 29.49 11.22
CA ASN A 414 6.24 30.37 10.51
C ASN A 414 6.64 31.57 11.37
N LEU A 415 5.68 32.15 12.11
CA LEU A 415 5.97 33.21 13.08
C LEU A 415 6.91 32.75 14.19
N PHE A 416 6.78 31.53 14.68
CA PHE A 416 7.70 30.97 15.69
C PHE A 416 9.11 30.80 15.13
N LEU A 417 9.25 30.28 13.91
CA LEU A 417 10.55 30.14 13.24
C LEU A 417 11.20 31.51 13.01
N ASP A 418 10.46 32.48 12.51
CA ASP A 418 10.91 33.86 12.33
C ASP A 418 11.37 34.49 13.66
N LEU A 419 10.74 34.10 14.77
CA LEU A 419 11.08 34.58 16.10
C LEU A 419 12.38 33.99 16.65
N GLU A 420 12.63 32.71 16.38
CA GLU A 420 13.87 32.01 16.77
C GLU A 420 15.07 32.40 15.86
N ASN A 421 14.80 32.86 14.64
CA ASN A 421 15.82 33.35 13.71
C ASN A 421 16.47 34.65 14.22
N LEU A 422 17.67 34.51 14.78
CA LEU A 422 18.45 35.61 15.38
C LEU A 422 19.34 36.36 14.38
N GLN A 423 19.55 35.81 13.18
CA GLN A 423 20.47 36.31 12.14
C GLN A 423 19.76 37.23 11.14
N VAL A 424 18.82 38.05 11.63
CA VAL A 424 17.89 38.84 10.81
C VAL A 424 18.17 40.33 11.03
N ASP A 425 18.06 41.13 9.97
CA ASP A 425 18.23 42.59 10.03
C ASP A 425 17.28 43.23 11.05
N THR A 426 17.65 44.41 11.54
CA THR A 426 16.84 45.11 12.55
C THR A 426 15.44 45.47 12.04
N ALA A 427 15.31 45.85 10.77
CA ALA A 427 14.03 46.19 10.15
C ALA A 427 13.10 44.96 10.05
N THR A 428 13.60 43.87 9.49
CA THR A 428 12.85 42.60 9.36
C THR A 428 12.52 42.01 10.74
N ARG A 429 13.40 42.16 11.74
CA ARG A 429 13.10 41.77 13.13
C ARG A 429 11.97 42.60 13.73
N LEU A 430 11.92 43.91 13.48
CA LEU A 430 10.82 44.76 13.92
C LEU A 430 9.49 44.33 13.30
N ASP A 431 9.48 43.95 12.02
CA ASP A 431 8.29 43.46 11.34
C ASP A 431 7.80 42.13 11.94
N VAL A 432 8.71 41.20 12.26
CA VAL A 432 8.37 39.95 12.97
C VAL A 432 7.74 40.24 14.33
N LEU A 433 8.34 41.13 15.12
CA LEU A 433 7.82 41.51 16.45
C LEU A 433 6.44 42.17 16.34
N GLN A 434 6.22 42.98 15.31
CA GLN A 434 4.92 43.58 15.03
C GLN A 434 3.88 42.52 14.63
N ARG A 435 4.24 41.55 13.77
CA ARG A 435 3.35 40.42 13.42
C ARG A 435 2.95 39.60 14.65
N VAL A 436 3.90 39.29 15.54
CA VAL A 436 3.62 38.61 16.82
C VAL A 436 2.70 39.46 17.70
N GLN A 437 2.95 40.77 17.80
CA GLN A 437 2.12 41.67 18.58
C GLN A 437 0.67 41.69 18.09
N VAL A 438 0.46 41.75 16.76
CA VAL A 438 -0.88 41.71 16.15
C VAL A 438 -1.57 40.37 16.41
N ALA A 439 -0.87 39.25 16.23
CA ALA A 439 -1.43 37.92 16.47
C ALA A 439 -1.85 37.72 17.94
N VAL A 440 -1.02 38.13 18.90
CA VAL A 440 -1.31 38.02 20.33
C VAL A 440 -2.42 38.99 20.76
N ALA A 441 -2.42 40.21 20.24
CA ALA A 441 -3.47 41.20 20.55
C ALA A 441 -4.84 40.77 20.03
N ALA A 442 -4.92 40.17 18.84
CA ALA A 442 -6.17 39.64 18.28
C ALA A 442 -6.80 38.55 19.18
N ASN A 443 -5.97 37.68 19.76
CA ASN A 443 -6.43 36.65 20.69
C ASN A 443 -6.82 37.22 22.06
N ALA A 444 -6.05 38.19 22.57
CA ALA A 444 -6.39 38.87 23.81
C ALA A 444 -7.72 39.63 23.74
N ALA A 445 -8.10 40.14 22.56
CA ALA A 445 -9.41 40.77 22.34
C ALA A 445 -10.56 39.75 22.40
N GLN A 446 -10.37 38.55 21.82
CA GLN A 446 -11.35 37.46 21.86
C GLN A 446 -11.54 36.90 23.29
N ASP A 447 -10.48 36.90 24.11
CA ASP A 447 -10.52 36.47 25.51
C ASP A 447 -11.33 37.43 26.41
N LEU A 448 -11.46 38.72 26.06
CA LEU A 448 -12.24 39.70 26.85
C LEU A 448 -13.76 39.44 26.78
N ASP A 449 -14.24 38.89 25.67
CA ASP A 449 -15.64 38.49 25.51
C ASP A 449 -15.97 37.20 26.27
N GLN A 450 -14.95 36.35 26.49
CA GLN A 450 -15.06 35.08 27.20
C GLN A 450 -14.54 35.21 28.64
N LYS A 451 -15.38 35.72 29.54
CA LYS A 451 -15.12 35.97 30.98
C LYS A 451 -14.57 34.80 31.83
N ARG A 452 -14.17 33.65 31.26
CA ARG A 452 -13.86 32.40 31.98
C ARG A 452 -12.41 31.92 31.88
N THR A 453 -11.55 32.51 31.05
CA THR A 453 -10.20 31.95 30.79
C THR A 453 -9.12 32.67 31.59
N VAL A 454 -9.01 32.35 32.89
CA VAL A 454 -8.14 33.07 33.86
C VAL A 454 -6.63 32.82 33.63
N GLY A 455 -6.23 31.85 32.81
CA GLY A 455 -4.82 31.46 32.62
C GLY A 455 -4.08 32.14 31.45
N THR A 456 -4.74 32.36 30.31
CA THR A 456 -4.08 32.78 29.05
C THR A 456 -3.76 34.28 29.00
N GLY A 457 -4.59 35.11 29.66
CA GLY A 457 -4.44 36.56 29.65
C GLY A 457 -3.13 37.08 30.27
N ASN A 458 -2.54 36.35 31.21
CA ASN A 458 -1.26 36.72 31.82
C ASN A 458 -0.09 36.51 30.85
N LEU A 459 -0.08 35.39 30.11
CA LEU A 459 0.94 35.13 29.09
C LEU A 459 0.85 36.14 27.95
N ASN A 460 -0.37 36.47 27.49
CA ASN A 460 -0.57 37.47 26.45
C ASN A 460 0.00 38.85 26.85
N LYS A 461 -0.23 39.28 28.09
CA LYS A 461 0.32 40.55 28.62
C LYS A 461 1.85 40.51 28.72
N GLU A 462 2.42 39.41 29.19
CA GLU A 462 3.87 39.26 29.28
C GLU A 462 4.51 39.32 27.89
N ILE A 463 3.98 38.60 26.90
CA ILE A 463 4.52 38.60 25.53
C ILE A 463 4.46 40.01 24.94
N LEU A 464 3.34 40.72 25.07
CA LEU A 464 3.20 42.09 24.57
C LEU A 464 4.19 43.06 25.24
N GLU A 465 4.44 42.89 26.55
CA GLU A 465 5.42 43.70 27.28
C GLU A 465 6.86 43.40 26.82
N LEU A 466 7.22 42.12 26.64
CA LEU A 466 8.52 41.71 26.13
C LEU A 466 8.74 42.21 24.70
N CYS A 467 7.74 42.12 23.82
CA CYS A 467 7.79 42.67 22.46
C CYS A 467 8.02 44.19 22.49
N ARG A 468 7.26 44.94 23.30
CA ARG A 468 7.41 46.40 23.42
C ARG A 468 8.80 46.80 23.90
N ARG A 469 9.35 46.08 24.89
CA ARG A 469 10.72 46.28 25.39
C ARG A 469 11.75 46.04 24.29
N GLU A 470 11.65 44.93 23.56
CA GLU A 470 12.57 44.62 22.45
C GLU A 470 12.51 45.70 21.37
N ILE A 471 11.30 46.10 20.94
CA ILE A 471 11.10 47.17 19.96
C ILE A 471 11.72 48.49 20.44
N ALA A 472 11.55 48.85 21.72
CA ALA A 472 12.14 50.06 22.27
C ALA A 472 13.69 50.03 22.24
N PHE A 473 14.30 48.89 22.55
CA PHE A 473 15.75 48.71 22.47
C PHE A 473 16.28 48.74 21.03
N LEU A 474 15.56 48.11 20.09
CA LEU A 474 15.91 48.13 18.67
C LEU A 474 15.80 49.53 18.07
N ARG A 475 14.74 50.28 18.39
CA ARG A 475 14.56 51.68 17.97
C ARG A 475 15.63 52.62 18.54
N ARG A 476 16.21 52.29 19.69
CA ARG A 476 17.35 53.01 20.30
C ARG A 476 18.71 52.60 19.73
N GLY A 477 18.76 51.69 18.75
CA GLY A 477 20.00 51.26 18.10
C GLY A 477 20.79 50.20 18.87
N THR A 478 20.20 49.51 19.84
CA THR A 478 20.89 48.40 20.52
C THR A 478 20.90 47.16 19.63
N THR A 479 21.99 46.95 18.88
CA THR A 479 22.15 45.81 17.96
C THR A 479 22.87 44.62 18.59
N GLN A 480 23.39 44.76 19.82
CA GLN A 480 24.14 43.69 20.48
C GLN A 480 23.21 42.54 20.90
N THR A 481 23.21 41.49 20.09
CA THR A 481 22.40 40.28 20.28
C THR A 481 22.63 39.61 21.64
N ALA A 482 23.86 39.65 22.16
CA ALA A 482 24.20 39.10 23.47
C ALA A 482 23.42 39.76 24.63
N LYS A 483 23.21 41.09 24.59
CA LYS A 483 22.48 41.82 25.64
C LYS A 483 20.97 41.53 25.63
N LEU A 484 20.44 41.22 24.45
CA LEU A 484 19.01 40.90 24.26
C LEU A 484 18.71 39.39 24.34
N SER A 485 19.74 38.54 24.47
CA SER A 485 19.61 37.08 24.45
C SER A 485 18.59 36.54 25.47
N GLY A 486 18.69 36.98 26.73
CA GLY A 486 17.77 36.55 27.78
C GLY A 486 16.32 37.03 27.56
N LEU A 487 16.14 38.25 27.05
CA LEU A 487 14.81 38.77 26.70
C LEU A 487 14.19 37.98 25.55
N ARG A 488 14.97 37.71 24.50
CA ARG A 488 14.54 36.94 23.32
C ARG A 488 14.21 35.49 23.68
N GLN A 489 15.01 34.85 24.54
CA GLN A 489 14.76 33.49 25.02
C GLN A 489 13.48 33.41 25.86
N ARG A 490 13.24 34.41 26.72
CA ARG A 490 11.98 34.49 27.48
C ARG A 490 10.79 34.68 26.55
N LEU A 491 10.92 35.55 25.56
CA LEU A 491 9.86 35.83 24.59
C LEU A 491 9.54 34.59 23.74
N SER A 492 10.55 33.86 23.24
CA SER A 492 10.32 32.62 22.48
C SER A 492 9.70 31.52 23.35
N HIS A 493 10.12 31.40 24.62
CA HIS A 493 9.55 30.45 25.56
C HIS A 493 8.10 30.77 25.94
N ALA A 494 7.79 32.05 26.21
CA ALA A 494 6.42 32.49 26.48
C ALA A 494 5.51 32.26 25.27
N PHE A 495 5.99 32.60 24.07
CA PHE A 495 5.25 32.38 22.82
C PHE A 495 5.04 30.88 22.56
N TRP A 496 6.03 30.02 22.83
CA TRP A 496 5.88 28.56 22.75
C TRP A 496 4.72 28.03 23.61
N TYR A 497 4.61 28.44 24.88
CA TYR A 497 3.47 28.00 25.72
C TYR A 497 2.13 28.54 25.22
N LEU A 498 2.12 29.74 24.66
CA LEU A 498 0.92 30.30 24.07
C LEU A 498 0.46 29.47 22.86
N LEU A 499 1.39 29.02 22.00
CA LEU A 499 1.11 28.15 20.86
C LEU A 499 0.56 26.79 21.25
N GLN A 500 0.90 26.30 22.44
CA GLN A 500 0.35 25.07 23.01
C GLN A 500 -1.08 25.26 23.53
N SER A 501 -1.55 26.48 23.77
CA SER A 501 -2.90 26.71 24.28
C SER A 501 -3.96 26.42 23.19
N PRO A 502 -4.98 25.58 23.46
CA PRO A 502 -6.04 25.30 22.49
C PRO A 502 -6.91 26.52 22.17
N ALA A 503 -6.98 27.50 23.09
CA ALA A 503 -7.69 28.75 22.87
C ALA A 503 -7.02 29.62 21.80
N PHE A 504 -5.67 29.60 21.75
CA PHE A 504 -4.89 30.39 20.80
C PHE A 504 -4.68 29.63 19.47
N ASN A 505 -4.45 28.32 19.56
CA ASN A 505 -4.31 27.42 18.42
C ASN A 505 -5.31 26.26 18.54
N PRO A 506 -6.42 26.28 17.79
CA PRO A 506 -7.46 25.24 17.89
C PRO A 506 -6.94 23.84 17.55
N GLN A 507 -5.94 23.72 16.66
CA GLN A 507 -5.35 22.44 16.28
C GLN A 507 -4.57 21.78 17.43
N ALA A 508 -4.11 22.54 18.42
CA ALA A 508 -3.36 22.01 19.57
C ALA A 508 -4.20 21.04 20.40
N SER A 509 -5.52 21.23 20.46
CA SER A 509 -6.46 20.38 21.19
C SER A 509 -6.41 18.90 20.77
N ARG A 510 -6.08 18.62 19.50
CA ARG A 510 -6.06 17.26 18.94
C ARG A 510 -4.84 16.45 19.39
N TYR A 511 -3.72 17.12 19.61
CA TYR A 511 -2.44 16.49 19.91
C TYR A 511 -2.07 16.54 21.39
N LEU A 512 -2.71 17.43 22.15
CA LEU A 512 -2.55 17.51 23.60
C LEU A 512 -3.47 16.50 24.28
N LYS A 513 -2.86 15.55 25.00
CA LYS A 513 -3.58 14.70 25.95
C LYS A 513 -4.00 15.56 27.15
N LEU A 514 -5.15 16.20 27.08
CA LEU A 514 -5.72 16.89 28.23
C LEU A 514 -6.13 15.85 29.29
N PRO A 515 -5.87 16.10 30.59
CA PRO A 515 -6.46 15.29 31.65
C PRO A 515 -7.99 15.32 31.52
N ALA A 516 -8.64 14.20 31.82
CA ALA A 516 -10.02 13.87 31.42
C ALA A 516 -11.12 14.86 31.88
N CYS A 517 -10.84 15.90 32.66
CA CYS A 517 -11.86 16.83 33.17
C CYS A 517 -12.30 17.93 32.18
N GLN A 518 -11.68 18.07 31.01
CA GLN A 518 -11.98 19.14 30.03
C GLN A 518 -12.50 18.66 28.67
N GLN A 519 -12.72 17.36 28.48
CA GLN A 519 -13.29 16.84 27.23
C GLN A 519 -14.81 17.03 27.20
N THR A 520 -15.28 18.25 26.92
CA THR A 520 -16.65 18.42 26.44
C THR A 520 -16.73 17.82 25.04
N LYS A 521 -17.51 16.74 24.91
CA LYS A 521 -17.82 16.05 23.66
C LYS A 521 -18.33 17.08 22.62
N GLY A 522 -17.45 17.47 21.69
CA GLY A 522 -17.88 18.06 20.44
C GLY A 522 -18.57 16.99 19.63
N ILE A 523 -19.89 17.09 19.51
CA ILE A 523 -20.71 16.29 18.61
C ILE A 523 -20.27 16.65 17.18
N CYS A 524 -19.64 15.71 16.48
CA CYS A 524 -19.44 15.82 15.04
C CYS A 524 -20.76 15.53 14.33
N PHE A 525 -21.19 16.48 13.49
CA PHE A 525 -22.23 16.31 12.48
C PHE A 525 -21.67 15.63 11.23
#